data_AF-A0A8J3ICU3-F1
#
_entry.id   AF-A0A8J3ICU3-F1
#
_cell.length_a   1.000
_cell.length_b   1.000
_cell.length_c   1.000
_cell.angle_alpha   90.00
_cell.angle_beta   90.00
_cell.angle_gamma   90.00
#
_symmetry.space_group_name_H-M   'P 1'
#
loop_
_entity.id
_entity.type
_entity.pdbx_description
1 polymer ?
#
loop_
_entity_poly.entity_id
_entity_poly.type
_entity_poly.pdbx_seq_one_letter_code
_entity_poly.pdbx_strand_id
1 'polypeptide(L)'
;MTKAITNPDSLAHSASLDWTELQTKATKDAQHTFLSVVLNAPLQLDDAQLQAEEEQAEKRYTQALLDARRHRATAASSLLSAMCNWSRKQATALLREKVAGKPMSPNYPELFASDLQQQFTTVRSDLQHFWKQEDEQQAVVQQQRIAAQRKDAEEAFGTAYPIIHDLGELVLHGERERQSLFESGHRMANAWADKYEQSVKKREDQLAERVQLIQEQERENRQHQLSVRSLSRWDERNSFLDAVVSTGKNTVGCLLVWFLLLAGVLGALYLAFPHH
;
A
#
# COMPACT_ATOMS: atom_id res chain seq x y z
N MET A 1 -3.41 0.57 -15.41
CA MET A 1 -4.42 -0.18 -16.21
C MET A 1 -5.71 -0.26 -15.41
N THR A 2 -6.54 0.78 -15.54
CA THR A 2 -7.86 0.87 -14.90
C THR A 2 -8.84 0.05 -15.74
N LYS A 3 -9.25 -1.12 -15.22
CA LYS A 3 -10.36 -1.89 -15.80
C LYS A 3 -11.63 -1.06 -15.60
N ALA A 4 -12.24 -0.64 -16.70
CA ALA A 4 -13.57 -0.09 -16.70
C ALA A 4 -14.52 -1.15 -16.13
N ILE A 5 -15.13 -0.85 -14.99
CA ILE A 5 -16.30 -1.55 -14.49
C ILE A 5 -17.43 -1.12 -15.43
N THR A 6 -17.67 -1.88 -16.48
CA THR A 6 -18.86 -1.69 -17.31
C THR A 6 -20.06 -2.10 -16.47
N ASN A 7 -20.88 -1.12 -16.14
CA ASN A 7 -22.15 -1.30 -15.45
C ASN A 7 -22.98 -2.39 -16.17
N PRO A 8 -23.44 -3.44 -15.48
CA PRO A 8 -24.31 -4.46 -16.09
C PRO A 8 -25.67 -3.89 -16.52
N ASP A 9 -26.03 -2.70 -16.05
CA ASP A 9 -27.28 -2.02 -16.42
C ASP A 9 -27.25 -1.40 -17.84
N SER A 10 -26.10 -1.33 -18.51
CA SER A 10 -26.02 -0.73 -19.85
C SER A 10 -26.54 -1.64 -20.98
N LEU A 11 -26.97 -2.86 -20.68
CA LEU A 11 -27.53 -3.81 -21.66
C LEU A 11 -29.07 -3.73 -21.77
N ALA A 12 -29.75 -2.98 -20.91
CA ALA A 12 -31.20 -3.03 -20.77
C ALA A 12 -31.99 -1.95 -21.53
N HIS A 13 -31.34 -1.13 -22.37
CA HIS A 13 -32.03 -0.10 -23.16
C HIS A 13 -31.76 -0.23 -24.66
N SER A 14 -32.03 -1.43 -25.22
CA SER A 14 -32.49 -1.45 -26.61
C SER A 14 -33.84 -0.74 -26.62
N ALA A 15 -33.92 0.45 -27.24
CA ALA A 15 -35.17 1.18 -27.42
C ALA A 15 -36.29 0.19 -27.79
N SER A 16 -37.29 0.05 -26.92
CA SER A 16 -38.37 -0.91 -27.13
C SER A 16 -39.07 -0.55 -28.43
N LEU A 17 -39.10 -1.48 -29.36
CA LEU A 17 -39.75 -1.31 -30.67
C LEU A 17 -41.21 -0.85 -30.46
N ASP A 18 -41.60 0.30 -31.02
CA ASP A 18 -43.00 0.73 -30.99
C ASP A 18 -43.82 -0.11 -31.97
N TRP A 19 -44.42 -1.16 -31.44
CA TRP A 19 -45.23 -2.09 -32.23
C TRP A 19 -46.49 -1.47 -32.80
N THR A 20 -47.04 -0.43 -32.16
CA THR A 20 -48.28 0.20 -32.59
C THR A 20 -48.03 1.09 -33.80
N GLU A 21 -46.99 1.92 -33.72
CA GLU A 21 -46.54 2.74 -34.86
C GLU A 21 -46.12 1.83 -36.02
N LEU A 22 -45.34 0.79 -35.73
CA LEU A 22 -44.87 -0.15 -36.74
C LEU A 22 -46.02 -0.91 -37.41
N GLN A 23 -47.02 -1.36 -36.66
CA GLN A 23 -48.20 -2.01 -37.22
C GLN A 23 -48.95 -1.09 -38.16
N THR A 24 -49.17 0.17 -37.75
CA THR A 24 -49.88 1.17 -38.55
C THR A 24 -49.14 1.42 -39.86
N LYS A 25 -47.83 1.63 -39.80
CA LYS A 25 -46.99 1.87 -40.98
C LYS A 25 -46.91 0.64 -41.88
N ALA A 26 -46.64 -0.53 -41.31
CA ALA A 26 -46.55 -1.78 -42.04
C ALA A 26 -47.86 -2.08 -42.77
N THR A 27 -49.00 -1.94 -42.08
CA THR A 27 -50.32 -2.21 -42.67
C THR A 27 -50.58 -1.27 -43.84
N LYS A 28 -50.30 0.02 -43.68
CA LYS A 28 -50.48 1.03 -44.74
C LYS A 28 -49.60 0.74 -45.97
N ASP A 29 -48.30 0.53 -45.76
CA ASP A 29 -47.34 0.30 -46.86
C ASP A 29 -47.63 -1.03 -47.58
N ALA A 30 -48.00 -2.06 -46.82
CA ALA A 30 -48.38 -3.37 -47.33
C ALA A 30 -49.69 -3.34 -48.13
N GLN A 31 -50.72 -2.62 -47.66
CA GLN A 31 -51.97 -2.40 -48.41
C GLN A 31 -51.74 -1.63 -49.70
N HIS A 32 -50.98 -0.53 -49.63
CA HIS A 32 -50.60 0.22 -50.82
C HIS A 32 -49.86 -0.66 -51.82
N THR A 33 -48.90 -1.46 -51.35
CA THR A 33 -48.14 -2.39 -52.19
C THR A 33 -49.05 -3.40 -52.87
N PHE A 34 -49.93 -4.07 -52.12
CA PHE A 34 -50.88 -5.04 -52.65
C PHE A 34 -51.76 -4.43 -53.74
N LEU A 35 -52.41 -3.30 -53.44
CA LEU A 35 -53.30 -2.62 -54.39
C LEU A 35 -52.54 -2.14 -55.62
N SER A 36 -51.32 -1.62 -55.45
CA SER A 36 -50.51 -1.16 -56.57
C SER A 36 -50.13 -2.29 -57.52
N VAL A 37 -49.87 -3.51 -57.01
CA VAL A 37 -49.58 -4.67 -57.86
C VAL A 37 -50.83 -5.13 -58.60
N VAL A 38 -51.96 -5.26 -57.92
CA VAL A 38 -53.22 -5.72 -58.53
C VAL A 38 -53.75 -4.72 -59.57
N LEU A 39 -53.73 -3.42 -59.26
CA LEU A 39 -54.31 -2.38 -60.13
C LEU A 39 -53.43 -2.03 -61.33
N ASN A 40 -52.11 -2.15 -61.20
CA ASN A 40 -51.18 -1.88 -62.30
C ASN A 40 -50.81 -3.15 -63.10
N ALA A 41 -51.47 -4.27 -62.82
CA ALA A 41 -51.25 -5.51 -63.55
C ALA A 41 -51.58 -5.32 -65.05
N PRO A 42 -50.70 -5.74 -65.98
CA PRO A 42 -50.97 -5.63 -67.41
C PRO A 42 -52.21 -6.44 -67.82
N LEU A 43 -52.85 -6.04 -68.93
CA LEU A 43 -54.04 -6.72 -69.46
C LEU A 43 -53.76 -8.17 -69.90
N GLN A 44 -52.55 -8.43 -70.40
CA GLN A 44 -52.05 -9.77 -70.73
C GLN A 44 -51.04 -10.18 -69.66
N LEU A 45 -51.40 -11.17 -68.87
CA LEU A 45 -50.59 -11.71 -67.78
C LEU A 45 -50.03 -13.07 -68.17
N ASP A 46 -48.73 -13.26 -67.99
CA ASP A 46 -48.05 -14.55 -68.15
C ASP A 46 -47.93 -15.23 -66.79
N ASP A 47 -48.52 -16.43 -66.65
CA ASP A 47 -48.48 -17.19 -65.39
C ASP A 47 -47.05 -17.58 -65.00
N ALA A 48 -46.16 -17.85 -65.96
CA ALA A 48 -44.78 -18.20 -65.66
C ALA A 48 -44.01 -17.03 -65.04
N GLN A 49 -44.26 -15.80 -65.51
CA GLN A 49 -43.69 -14.59 -64.94
C GLN A 49 -44.26 -14.32 -63.54
N LEU A 50 -45.57 -14.44 -63.37
CA LEU A 50 -46.21 -14.26 -62.07
C LEU A 50 -45.72 -15.30 -61.05
N GLN A 51 -45.53 -16.56 -61.46
CA GLN A 51 -44.96 -17.57 -60.57
C GLN A 51 -43.54 -17.20 -60.12
N ALA A 52 -42.68 -16.75 -61.05
CA ALA A 52 -41.33 -16.32 -60.71
C ALA A 52 -41.30 -15.10 -59.76
N GLU A 53 -42.21 -14.15 -59.95
CA GLU A 53 -42.38 -13.00 -59.06
C GLU A 53 -42.87 -13.40 -57.66
N GLU A 54 -43.83 -14.33 -57.58
CA GLU A 54 -44.34 -14.86 -56.32
C GLU A 54 -43.22 -15.54 -55.52
N GLU A 55 -42.45 -16.43 -56.16
CA GLU A 55 -41.30 -17.10 -55.55
C GLU A 55 -40.22 -16.11 -55.11
N GLN A 56 -39.96 -15.06 -55.91
CA GLN A 56 -39.01 -14.02 -55.55
C GLN A 56 -39.48 -13.20 -54.35
N ALA A 57 -40.77 -12.86 -54.30
CA ALA A 57 -41.38 -12.13 -53.18
C ALA A 57 -41.33 -12.97 -51.90
N GLU A 58 -41.60 -14.28 -51.98
CA GLU A 58 -41.48 -15.22 -50.86
C GLU A 58 -40.04 -15.31 -50.33
N LYS A 59 -39.05 -15.41 -51.21
CA LYS A 59 -37.63 -15.40 -50.82
C LYS A 59 -37.26 -14.11 -50.08
N ARG A 60 -37.65 -12.95 -50.62
CA ARG A 60 -37.39 -11.63 -49.99
C ARG A 60 -38.12 -11.47 -48.67
N TYR A 61 -39.36 -11.96 -48.56
CA TYR A 61 -40.11 -11.99 -47.32
C TYR A 61 -39.39 -12.82 -46.24
N THR A 62 -39.00 -14.05 -46.58
CA THR A 62 -38.31 -14.95 -45.65
C THR A 62 -36.99 -14.37 -45.20
N GLN A 63 -36.20 -13.80 -46.12
CA GLN A 63 -34.94 -13.15 -45.81
C GLN A 63 -35.14 -11.96 -44.86
N ALA A 64 -36.12 -11.09 -45.13
CA ALA A 64 -36.42 -9.95 -44.28
C ALA A 64 -36.86 -10.37 -42.86
N LEU A 65 -37.60 -11.48 -42.71
CA LEU A 65 -37.93 -12.03 -41.40
C LEU A 65 -36.70 -12.59 -40.66
N LEU A 66 -35.80 -13.27 -41.37
CA LEU A 66 -34.55 -13.75 -40.79
C LEU A 66 -33.66 -12.59 -40.33
N ASP A 67 -33.59 -11.52 -41.12
CA ASP A 67 -32.84 -10.31 -40.76
C ASP A 67 -33.46 -9.61 -39.54
N ALA A 68 -34.80 -9.56 -39.47
CA ALA A 68 -35.50 -9.04 -38.28
C ALA A 68 -35.18 -9.86 -37.03
N ARG A 69 -35.11 -11.20 -37.14
CA ARG A 69 -34.73 -12.08 -36.02
C ARG A 69 -33.30 -11.79 -35.55
N ARG A 70 -32.34 -11.77 -36.47
CA ARG A 70 -30.89 -11.63 -36.18
C ARG A 70 -30.51 -10.24 -35.69
N HIS A 71 -31.16 -9.20 -36.20
CA HIS A 71 -30.75 -7.81 -36.00
C HIS A 71 -31.89 -7.00 -35.37
N ARG A 72 -32.06 -7.14 -34.05
CA ARG A 72 -33.09 -6.43 -33.27
C ARG A 72 -33.07 -4.91 -33.47
N ALA A 73 -31.87 -4.31 -33.64
CA ALA A 73 -31.71 -2.87 -33.88
C ALA A 73 -32.32 -2.38 -35.20
N THR A 74 -32.37 -3.25 -36.23
CA THR A 74 -32.93 -2.93 -37.55
C THR A 74 -34.23 -3.69 -37.82
N ALA A 75 -34.82 -4.32 -36.80
CA ALA A 75 -35.98 -5.19 -36.97
C ALA A 75 -37.20 -4.45 -37.53
N ALA A 76 -37.38 -3.17 -37.20
CA ALA A 76 -38.48 -2.36 -37.72
C ALA A 76 -38.43 -2.21 -39.25
N SER A 77 -37.26 -1.88 -39.83
CA SER A 77 -37.13 -1.73 -41.28
C SER A 77 -37.26 -3.08 -42.00
N SER A 78 -36.68 -4.14 -41.42
CA SER A 78 -36.82 -5.50 -41.94
C SER A 78 -38.28 -5.99 -41.91
N LEU A 79 -39.04 -5.67 -40.85
CA LEU A 79 -40.46 -6.00 -40.76
C LEU A 79 -41.31 -5.26 -41.79
N LEU A 80 -41.07 -3.97 -42.02
CA LEU A 80 -41.76 -3.22 -43.08
C LEU A 80 -41.50 -3.86 -44.45
N SER A 81 -40.23 -4.19 -44.74
CA SER A 81 -39.86 -4.89 -45.97
C SER A 81 -40.53 -6.26 -46.08
N ALA A 82 -40.58 -7.03 -45.00
CA ALA A 82 -41.26 -8.32 -44.97
C ALA A 82 -42.74 -8.17 -45.31
N MET A 83 -43.46 -7.25 -44.66
CA MET A 83 -44.88 -7.04 -44.92
C MET A 83 -45.15 -6.60 -46.35
N CYS A 84 -44.35 -5.71 -46.92
CA CYS A 84 -44.47 -5.33 -48.34
C CYS A 84 -44.21 -6.52 -49.28
N ASN A 85 -43.23 -7.37 -49.02
CA ASN A 85 -42.96 -8.54 -49.87
C ASN A 85 -44.03 -9.63 -49.71
N TRP A 86 -44.57 -9.82 -48.51
CA TRP A 86 -45.72 -10.70 -48.29
C TRP A 86 -46.94 -10.19 -49.07
N SER A 87 -47.22 -8.88 -49.03
CA SER A 87 -48.27 -8.26 -49.85
C SER A 87 -48.09 -8.50 -51.34
N ARG A 88 -46.86 -8.36 -51.86
CA ARG A 88 -46.56 -8.66 -53.27
C ARG A 88 -46.88 -10.11 -53.59
N LYS A 89 -46.44 -11.05 -52.74
CA LYS A 89 -46.74 -12.48 -52.89
C LYS A 89 -48.25 -12.71 -52.98
N GLN A 90 -49.04 -12.15 -52.06
CA GLN A 90 -50.50 -12.31 -52.06
C GLN A 90 -51.17 -11.68 -53.30
N ALA A 91 -50.72 -10.48 -53.70
CA ALA A 91 -51.22 -9.83 -54.91
C ALA A 91 -50.92 -10.65 -56.17
N THR A 92 -49.70 -11.16 -56.30
CA THR A 92 -49.29 -12.00 -57.42
C THR A 92 -50.05 -13.31 -57.44
N ALA A 93 -50.23 -13.98 -56.29
CA ALA A 93 -51.05 -15.19 -56.19
C ALA A 93 -52.50 -14.94 -56.65
N LEU A 94 -53.11 -13.83 -56.22
CA LEU A 94 -54.45 -13.43 -56.65
C LEU A 94 -54.54 -13.19 -58.18
N LEU A 95 -53.50 -12.57 -58.77
CA LEU A 95 -53.42 -12.38 -60.22
C LEU A 95 -53.26 -13.71 -60.96
N ARG A 96 -52.50 -14.68 -60.42
CA ARG A 96 -52.39 -16.03 -60.99
C ARG A 96 -53.72 -16.76 -60.97
N GLU A 97 -54.48 -16.63 -59.88
CA GLU A 97 -55.83 -17.18 -59.82
C GLU A 97 -56.76 -16.60 -60.90
N LYS A 98 -56.64 -15.29 -61.17
CA LYS A 98 -57.35 -14.63 -62.26
C LYS A 98 -56.92 -15.17 -63.63
N VAL A 99 -55.62 -15.38 -63.87
CA VAL A 99 -55.10 -15.99 -65.11
C VAL A 99 -55.60 -17.41 -65.31
N ALA A 100 -55.73 -18.18 -64.23
CA ALA A 100 -56.33 -19.51 -64.23
C ALA A 100 -57.86 -19.52 -64.43
N GLY A 101 -58.48 -18.35 -64.66
CA GLY A 101 -59.92 -18.21 -64.92
C GLY A 101 -60.80 -18.22 -63.68
N LYS A 102 -60.23 -18.17 -62.45
CA LYS A 102 -61.02 -18.04 -61.23
C LYS A 102 -61.57 -16.61 -61.11
N PRO A 103 -62.84 -16.43 -60.70
CA PRO A 103 -63.39 -15.11 -60.46
C PRO A 103 -62.71 -14.48 -59.24
N MET A 104 -62.24 -13.23 -59.37
CA MET A 104 -61.80 -12.46 -58.22
C MET A 104 -63.00 -11.98 -57.41
N SER A 105 -62.96 -12.17 -56.09
CA SER A 105 -63.96 -11.60 -55.18
C SER A 105 -63.94 -10.07 -55.29
N PRO A 106 -65.08 -9.38 -55.43
CA PRO A 106 -65.11 -7.92 -55.46
C PRO A 106 -64.61 -7.27 -54.16
N ASN A 107 -64.66 -8.01 -53.05
CA ASN A 107 -64.23 -7.54 -51.73
C ASN A 107 -62.79 -7.95 -51.39
N TYR A 108 -61.99 -8.30 -52.41
CA TYR A 108 -60.58 -8.68 -52.21
C TYR A 108 -59.74 -7.68 -51.39
N PRO A 109 -59.96 -6.35 -51.43
CA PRO A 109 -59.20 -5.42 -50.58
C PRO A 109 -59.48 -5.60 -49.09
N GLU A 110 -60.74 -5.86 -48.72
CA GLU A 110 -61.16 -6.04 -47.33
C GLU A 110 -60.68 -7.38 -46.77
N LEU A 111 -60.77 -8.45 -47.58
CA LEU A 111 -60.23 -9.77 -47.24
C LEU A 111 -58.72 -9.69 -47.01
N PHE A 112 -58.00 -9.03 -47.92
CA PHE A 112 -56.57 -8.82 -47.78
C PHE A 112 -56.22 -7.99 -46.52
N ALA A 113 -56.98 -6.96 -46.19
CA ALA A 113 -56.73 -6.16 -45.00
C ALA A 113 -56.84 -6.98 -43.70
N SER A 114 -57.83 -7.88 -43.63
CA SER A 114 -57.98 -8.82 -42.52
C SER A 114 -56.79 -9.79 -42.44
N ASP A 115 -56.42 -10.41 -43.56
CA ASP A 115 -55.30 -11.36 -43.61
C ASP A 115 -53.97 -10.70 -43.24
N LEU A 116 -53.76 -9.46 -43.68
CA LEU A 116 -52.58 -8.66 -43.36
C LEU A 116 -52.47 -8.37 -41.87
N GLN A 117 -53.59 -8.01 -41.22
CA GLN A 117 -53.61 -7.76 -39.79
C GLN A 117 -53.30 -9.04 -39.00
N GLN A 118 -53.86 -10.18 -39.43
CA GLN A 118 -53.55 -11.48 -38.83
C GLN A 118 -52.08 -11.84 -39.04
N GLN A 119 -51.56 -11.69 -40.26
CA GLN A 119 -50.17 -11.99 -40.59
C GLN A 119 -49.19 -11.16 -39.77
N PHE A 120 -49.43 -9.85 -39.64
CA PHE A 120 -48.61 -8.97 -38.82
C PHE A 120 -48.62 -9.43 -37.36
N THR A 121 -49.80 -9.77 -36.83
CA THR A 121 -49.95 -10.25 -35.45
C THR A 121 -49.16 -11.52 -35.20
N THR A 122 -49.25 -12.49 -36.12
CA THR A 122 -48.49 -13.75 -36.06
C THR A 122 -46.98 -13.49 -36.07
N VAL A 123 -46.50 -12.70 -37.03
CA VAL A 123 -45.06 -12.39 -37.17
C VAL A 123 -44.52 -11.65 -35.96
N ARG A 124 -45.29 -10.69 -35.44
CA ARG A 124 -44.96 -9.98 -34.19
C ARG A 124 -44.82 -10.97 -33.04
N SER A 125 -45.79 -11.85 -32.84
CA SER A 125 -45.78 -12.86 -31.78
C SER A 125 -44.54 -13.76 -31.89
N ASP A 126 -44.26 -14.26 -33.10
CA ASP A 126 -43.11 -15.14 -33.36
C ASP A 126 -41.78 -14.46 -33.06
N LEU A 127 -41.62 -13.19 -33.45
CA LEU A 127 -40.41 -12.41 -33.17
C LEU A 127 -40.25 -12.13 -31.68
N GLN A 128 -41.33 -11.74 -30.99
CA GLN A 128 -41.29 -11.50 -29.55
C GLN A 128 -40.91 -12.77 -28.78
N HIS A 129 -41.48 -13.92 -29.18
CA HIS A 129 -41.13 -15.20 -28.59
C HIS A 129 -39.67 -15.58 -28.85
N PHE A 130 -39.22 -15.44 -30.10
CA PHE A 130 -37.84 -15.75 -30.48
C PHE A 130 -36.83 -14.91 -29.69
N TRP A 131 -37.01 -13.58 -29.64
CA TRP A 131 -36.10 -12.71 -28.88
C TRP A 131 -36.13 -13.00 -27.39
N LYS A 132 -37.30 -13.32 -26.82
CA LYS A 132 -37.38 -13.70 -25.42
C LYS A 132 -36.57 -14.97 -25.12
N GLN A 133 -36.65 -15.98 -26.00
CA GLN A 133 -35.85 -17.20 -25.87
C GLN A 133 -34.35 -16.94 -26.00
N GLU A 134 -33.93 -16.08 -26.94
CA GLU A 134 -32.52 -15.69 -27.05
C GLU A 134 -32.04 -14.93 -25.81
N ASP A 135 -32.84 -13.99 -25.30
CA ASP A 135 -32.54 -13.23 -24.08
C ASP A 135 -32.40 -14.18 -22.87
N GLU A 136 -33.30 -15.16 -22.72
CA GLU A 136 -33.24 -16.20 -21.68
C GLU A 136 -32.00 -17.09 -21.81
N GLN A 137 -31.69 -17.56 -23.01
CA GLN A 137 -30.52 -18.41 -23.26
C GLN A 137 -29.22 -17.65 -22.98
N GLN A 138 -29.12 -16.39 -23.42
CA GLN A 138 -27.97 -15.54 -23.13
C GLN A 138 -27.81 -15.29 -21.63
N ALA A 139 -28.89 -15.06 -20.90
CA ALA A 139 -28.86 -14.91 -19.45
C ALA A 139 -28.32 -16.18 -18.76
N VAL A 140 -28.76 -17.37 -19.17
CA VAL A 140 -28.23 -18.64 -18.66
C VAL A 140 -26.74 -18.80 -18.94
N VAL A 141 -26.30 -18.50 -20.17
CA VAL A 141 -24.88 -18.56 -20.55
C VAL A 141 -24.04 -17.58 -19.72
N GLN A 142 -24.53 -16.36 -19.48
CA GLN A 142 -23.86 -15.39 -18.62
C GLN A 142 -23.78 -15.87 -17.16
N GLN A 143 -24.87 -16.41 -16.61
CA GLN A 143 -24.86 -16.98 -15.26
C GLN A 143 -23.86 -18.12 -15.13
N GLN A 144 -23.79 -19.02 -16.11
CA GLN A 144 -22.82 -20.11 -16.14
C GLN A 144 -21.37 -19.58 -16.21
N ARG A 145 -21.12 -18.54 -17.01
CA ARG A 145 -19.79 -17.88 -17.06
C ARG A 145 -19.41 -17.27 -15.72
N ILE A 146 -20.33 -16.56 -15.06
CA ILE A 146 -20.10 -15.97 -13.73
C ILE A 146 -19.83 -17.07 -12.70
N ALA A 147 -20.59 -18.16 -12.73
CA ALA A 147 -20.38 -19.30 -11.84
C ALA A 147 -19.03 -19.97 -12.05
N ALA A 148 -18.60 -20.17 -13.30
CA ALA A 148 -17.28 -20.71 -13.63
C ALA A 148 -16.16 -19.79 -13.12
N GLN A 149 -16.26 -18.48 -13.34
CA GLN A 149 -15.29 -17.50 -12.83
C GLN A 149 -15.20 -17.49 -11.30
N ARG A 150 -16.34 -17.65 -10.59
CA ARG A 150 -16.34 -17.77 -9.13
C ARG A 150 -15.64 -19.03 -8.68
N LYS A 151 -15.89 -20.16 -9.33
CA LYS A 151 -15.21 -21.43 -9.03
C LYS A 151 -13.70 -21.33 -9.25
N ASP A 152 -13.25 -20.76 -10.37
CA ASP A 152 -11.82 -20.55 -10.64
C ASP A 152 -11.17 -19.65 -9.57
N ALA A 153 -11.88 -18.60 -9.12
CA ALA A 153 -11.41 -17.72 -8.06
C ALA A 153 -11.36 -18.41 -6.68
N GLU A 154 -12.34 -19.26 -6.37
CA GLU A 154 -12.37 -20.08 -5.14
C GLU A 154 -11.22 -21.10 -5.12
N GLU A 155 -10.94 -21.77 -6.24
CA GLU A 155 -9.81 -22.70 -6.36
C GLU A 155 -8.46 -21.97 -6.24
N ALA A 156 -8.32 -20.80 -6.87
CA ALA A 156 -7.14 -19.96 -6.74
C ALA A 156 -6.94 -19.47 -5.29
N PHE A 157 -8.01 -19.05 -4.61
CA PHE A 157 -7.97 -18.67 -3.21
C PHE A 157 -7.60 -19.85 -2.32
N GLY A 158 -8.21 -21.02 -2.51
CA GLY A 158 -7.89 -22.24 -1.76
C GLY A 158 -6.42 -22.65 -1.91
N THR A 159 -5.83 -22.45 -3.09
CA THR A 159 -4.40 -22.72 -3.34
C THR A 159 -3.49 -21.69 -2.66
N ALA A 160 -3.87 -20.41 -2.65
CA ALA A 160 -3.08 -19.33 -2.06
C ALA A 160 -3.20 -19.26 -0.53
N TYR A 161 -4.33 -19.68 0.04
CA TYR A 161 -4.64 -19.62 1.47
C TYR A 161 -3.53 -20.17 2.38
N PRO A 162 -3.00 -21.40 2.18
CA PRO A 162 -1.95 -21.93 3.05
C PRO A 162 -0.68 -21.07 3.00
N ILE A 163 -0.30 -20.55 1.82
CA ILE A 163 0.89 -19.71 1.67
C ILE A 163 0.73 -18.40 2.44
N ILE A 164 -0.44 -17.76 2.33
CA ILE A 164 -0.73 -16.51 3.04
C ILE A 164 -0.78 -16.75 4.55
N HIS A 165 -1.41 -17.84 4.97
CA HIS A 165 -1.49 -18.24 6.38
C HIS A 165 -0.08 -18.47 6.97
N ASP A 166 0.75 -19.23 6.28
CA ASP A 166 2.12 -19.55 6.73
C ASP A 166 3.02 -18.30 6.75
N LEU A 167 2.87 -17.40 5.78
CA LEU A 167 3.54 -16.09 5.80
C LEU A 167 3.12 -15.25 7.01
N GLY A 168 1.83 -15.27 7.39
CA GLY A 168 1.33 -14.59 8.58
C GLY A 168 1.98 -15.11 9.86
N GLU A 169 2.08 -16.42 10.02
CA GLU A 169 2.76 -17.05 11.17
C GLU A 169 4.25 -16.73 11.21
N LEU A 170 4.95 -16.74 10.07
CA LEU A 170 6.37 -16.37 9.99
C LEU A 170 6.61 -14.90 10.37
N VAL A 171 5.73 -13.98 9.96
CA VAL A 171 5.81 -12.56 10.35
C VAL A 171 5.61 -12.41 11.85
N LEU A 172 4.60 -13.07 12.44
CA LEU A 172 4.35 -13.04 13.87
C LEU A 172 5.53 -13.63 14.67
N HIS A 173 6.14 -14.70 14.17
CA HIS A 173 7.32 -15.29 14.80
C HIS A 173 8.51 -14.33 14.78
N GLY A 174 8.81 -13.73 13.62
CA GLY A 174 9.88 -12.74 13.48
C GLY A 174 9.68 -11.51 14.37
N GLU A 175 8.43 -11.07 14.57
CA GLU A 175 8.14 -9.97 15.47
C GLU A 175 8.40 -10.32 16.95
N ARG A 176 8.04 -11.55 17.37
CA ARG A 176 8.34 -12.05 18.72
C ARG A 176 9.85 -12.14 18.98
N GLU A 177 10.63 -12.62 18.01
CA GLU A 177 12.09 -12.67 18.12
C GLU A 177 12.71 -11.27 18.23
N ARG A 178 12.23 -10.32 17.42
CA ARG A 178 12.68 -8.92 17.47
C ARG A 178 12.43 -8.29 18.84
N GLN A 179 11.26 -8.50 19.43
CA GLN A 179 10.93 -8.00 20.78
C GLN A 179 11.87 -8.61 21.83
N SER A 180 12.11 -9.92 21.77
CA SER A 180 13.02 -10.62 22.68
C SER A 180 14.46 -10.07 22.61
N LEU A 181 14.99 -9.84 21.39
CA LEU A 181 16.31 -9.24 21.19
C LEU A 181 16.39 -7.82 21.75
N PHE A 182 15.34 -7.03 21.54
CA PHE A 182 15.26 -5.67 22.07
C PHE A 182 15.26 -5.64 23.60
N GLU A 183 14.44 -6.48 24.25
CA GLU A 183 14.39 -6.59 25.72
C GLU A 183 15.71 -7.12 26.31
N SER A 184 16.36 -8.07 25.63
CA SER A 184 17.69 -8.54 26.00
C SER A 184 18.72 -7.41 25.94
N GLY A 185 18.73 -6.64 24.85
CA GLY A 185 19.59 -5.47 24.68
C GLY A 185 19.37 -4.42 25.77
N HIS A 186 18.11 -4.13 26.10
CA HIS A 186 17.77 -3.17 27.15
C HIS A 186 18.26 -3.63 28.53
N ARG A 187 18.08 -4.92 28.88
CA ARG A 187 18.61 -5.48 30.13
C ARG A 187 20.13 -5.42 30.21
N MET A 188 20.83 -5.70 29.11
CA MET A 188 22.29 -5.61 29.06
C MET A 188 22.78 -4.16 29.19
N ALA A 189 22.07 -3.21 28.58
CA ALA A 189 22.38 -1.78 28.70
C ALA A 189 22.22 -1.30 30.16
N ASN A 190 21.14 -1.69 30.83
CA ASN A 190 20.92 -1.36 32.25
C ASN A 190 22.01 -1.99 33.14
N ALA A 191 22.32 -3.27 32.94
CA ALA A 191 23.38 -3.93 33.69
C ALA A 191 24.77 -3.30 33.46
N TRP A 192 25.04 -2.78 32.25
CA TRP A 192 26.24 -2.03 31.96
C TRP A 192 26.24 -0.67 32.68
N ALA A 193 25.13 0.06 32.65
CA ALA A 193 24.97 1.33 33.35
C ALA A 193 25.18 1.16 34.86
N ASP A 194 24.57 0.13 35.48
CA ASP A 194 24.73 -0.17 36.90
C ASP A 194 26.20 -0.46 37.26
N LYS A 195 26.89 -1.27 36.44
CA LYS A 195 28.31 -1.57 36.64
C LYS A 195 29.19 -0.33 36.47
N TYR A 196 28.85 0.53 35.52
CA TYR A 196 29.55 1.78 35.31
C TYR A 196 29.36 2.72 36.50
N GLU A 197 28.13 2.89 36.98
CA GLU A 197 27.81 3.69 38.18
C GLU A 197 28.56 3.16 39.41
N GLN A 198 28.56 1.85 39.64
CA GLN A 198 29.35 1.23 40.72
C GLN A 198 30.85 1.49 40.58
N SER A 199 31.38 1.43 39.34
CA SER A 199 32.78 1.73 39.08
C SER A 199 33.11 3.20 39.33
N VAL A 200 32.21 4.12 38.98
CA VAL A 200 32.38 5.56 39.24
C VAL A 200 32.37 5.81 40.75
N LYS A 201 31.36 5.29 41.46
CA LYS A 201 31.26 5.42 42.91
C LYS A 201 32.49 4.88 43.64
N LYS A 202 33.00 3.72 43.22
CA LYS A 202 34.24 3.16 43.78
C LYS A 202 35.46 4.08 43.55
N ARG A 203 35.55 4.74 42.40
CA ARG A 203 36.62 5.71 42.12
C ARG A 203 36.44 6.98 42.94
N GLU A 204 35.22 7.45 43.15
CA GLU A 204 34.91 8.59 44.02
C GLU A 204 35.31 8.28 45.47
N ASP A 205 34.98 7.10 45.98
CA ASP A 205 35.37 6.65 47.33
C ASP A 205 36.91 6.60 47.48
N GLN A 206 37.61 6.05 46.48
CA GLN A 206 39.09 6.03 46.47
C GLN A 206 39.70 7.44 46.42
N LEU A 207 39.08 8.38 45.70
CA LEU A 207 39.52 9.76 45.69
C LEU A 207 39.28 10.43 47.04
N ALA A 208 38.13 10.19 47.67
CA ALA A 208 37.82 10.70 49.00
C ALA A 208 38.82 10.20 50.06
N GLU A 209 39.15 8.89 50.03
CA GLU A 209 40.16 8.29 50.92
C GLU A 209 41.54 8.93 50.69
N ARG A 210 41.97 9.10 49.43
CA ARG A 210 43.24 9.78 49.12
C ARG A 210 43.27 11.23 49.60
N VAL A 211 42.16 11.96 49.48
CA VAL A 211 42.04 13.33 49.99
C VAL A 211 42.19 13.36 51.51
N GLN A 212 41.59 12.41 52.23
CA GLN A 212 41.75 12.30 53.68
C GLN A 212 43.19 12.03 54.07
N LEU A 213 43.86 11.07 53.42
CA LEU A 213 45.27 10.76 53.66
C LEU A 213 46.19 11.97 53.42
N ILE A 214 45.95 12.75 52.36
CA ILE A 214 46.71 13.98 52.10
C ILE A 214 46.48 15.01 53.22
N GLN A 215 45.24 15.19 53.68
CA GLN A 215 44.95 16.11 54.78
C GLN A 215 45.60 15.69 56.11
N GLU A 216 45.67 14.39 56.39
CA GLU A 216 46.38 13.85 57.55
C GLU A 216 47.89 14.08 57.44
N GLN A 217 48.49 13.77 56.29
CA GLN A 217 49.91 14.04 56.03
C GLN A 217 50.25 15.53 56.13
N GLU A 218 49.38 16.43 55.66
CA GLU A 218 49.57 17.87 55.84
C GLU A 218 49.55 18.29 57.31
N ARG A 219 48.70 17.67 58.15
CA ARG A 219 48.65 17.93 59.59
C ARG A 219 49.93 17.44 60.28
N GLU A 220 50.36 16.22 59.97
CA GLU A 220 51.60 15.66 60.49
C GLU A 220 52.82 16.49 60.06
N ASN A 221 52.90 16.88 58.79
CA ASN A 221 53.98 17.74 58.29
C ASN A 221 54.03 19.09 59.00
N ARG A 222 52.87 19.71 59.30
CA ARG A 222 52.82 20.94 60.11
C ARG A 222 53.35 20.71 61.52
N GLN A 223 53.00 19.59 62.16
CA GLN A 223 53.52 19.24 63.49
C GLN A 223 55.03 18.95 63.46
N HIS A 224 55.52 18.24 62.45
CA HIS A 224 56.95 18.02 62.23
C HIS A 224 57.72 19.32 62.01
N GLN A 225 57.19 20.27 61.24
CA GLN A 225 57.83 21.58 61.07
C GLN A 225 57.90 22.36 62.39
N LEU A 226 56.87 22.27 63.23
CA LEU A 226 56.87 22.89 64.56
C LEU A 226 57.90 22.23 65.50
N SER A 227 58.02 20.90 65.49
CA SER A 227 58.99 20.18 66.32
C SER A 227 60.44 20.43 65.88
N VAL A 228 60.71 20.45 64.57
CA VAL A 228 62.04 20.80 64.04
C VAL A 228 62.46 22.22 64.42
N ARG A 229 61.52 23.20 64.35
CA ARG A 229 61.78 24.58 64.83
C ARG A 229 62.07 24.65 66.33
N SER A 230 61.49 23.75 67.13
CA SER A 230 61.77 23.69 68.57
C SER A 230 63.16 23.08 68.86
N LEU A 231 63.57 22.08 68.09
CA LEU A 231 64.89 21.45 68.18
C LEU A 231 66.01 22.41 67.74
N SER A 232 65.82 23.17 66.66
CA SER A 232 66.83 24.13 66.19
C SER A 232 67.12 25.23 67.22
N ARG A 233 66.10 25.70 67.94
CA ARG A 233 66.28 26.67 69.05
C ARG A 233 67.03 26.10 70.25
N TRP A 234 66.95 24.78 70.47
CA TRP A 234 67.69 24.13 71.55
C TRP A 234 69.17 23.95 71.18
N ASP A 235 69.44 23.58 69.94
CA ASP A 235 70.79 23.39 69.42
C ASP A 235 71.58 24.72 69.36
N GLU A 236 70.92 25.82 68.98
CA GLU A 236 71.51 27.17 69.07
C GLU A 236 71.89 27.56 70.51
N ARG A 237 71.12 27.14 71.53
CA ARG A 237 71.46 27.44 72.93
C ARG A 237 72.66 26.62 73.41
N ASN A 238 72.78 25.37 72.98
CA ASN A 238 73.93 24.53 73.36
C ASN A 238 75.21 24.98 72.65
N SER A 239 75.16 25.34 71.37
CA SER A 239 76.35 25.84 70.66
C SER A 239 76.87 27.16 71.24
N PHE A 240 75.97 28.04 71.71
CA PHE A 240 76.35 29.24 72.45
C PHE A 240 77.08 28.92 73.77
N LEU A 241 76.62 27.90 74.52
CA LEU A 241 77.27 27.48 75.76
C LEU A 241 78.67 26.89 75.50
N ASP A 242 78.83 26.05 74.48
CA ASP A 242 80.12 25.45 74.12
C ASP A 242 81.15 26.49 73.64
N ALA A 243 80.69 27.51 72.90
CA ALA A 243 81.54 28.61 72.46
C ALA A 243 82.08 29.43 73.64
N VAL A 244 81.27 29.67 74.68
CA VAL A 244 81.68 30.38 75.89
C VAL A 244 82.69 29.57 76.70
N VAL A 245 82.48 28.25 76.82
CA VAL A 245 83.38 27.35 77.56
C VAL A 245 84.74 27.22 76.87
N SER A 246 84.80 27.11 75.55
CA SER A 246 86.08 26.99 74.83
C SER A 246 86.91 28.28 74.88
N THR A 247 86.25 29.44 74.84
CA THR A 247 86.93 30.76 74.92
C THR A 247 87.51 31.00 76.32
N GLY A 248 86.84 30.53 77.39
CA GLY A 248 87.33 30.62 78.76
C GLY A 248 88.58 29.79 79.05
N LYS A 249 88.85 28.73 78.27
CA LYS A 249 90.00 27.85 78.49
C LYS A 249 91.33 28.49 78.08
N ASN A 250 91.32 29.34 77.05
CA ASN A 250 92.52 30.02 76.54
C ASN A 250 92.93 31.24 77.39
N THR A 251 91.98 31.91 78.05
CA THR A 251 92.27 33.05 78.94
C THR A 251 92.95 32.60 80.24
N VAL A 252 92.61 31.44 80.78
CA VAL A 252 93.25 30.87 81.98
C VAL A 252 94.73 30.53 81.73
N GLY A 253 95.07 30.00 80.55
CA GLY A 253 96.46 29.72 80.18
C GLY A 253 97.33 30.98 80.08
N CYS A 254 96.78 32.09 79.58
CA CYS A 254 97.49 33.36 79.45
C CYS A 254 97.79 34.01 80.81
N LEU A 255 96.85 33.94 81.76
CA LEU A 255 97.05 34.43 83.13
C LEU A 255 98.18 33.68 83.86
N LEU A 256 98.28 32.37 83.65
CA LEU A 256 99.32 31.52 84.23
C LEU A 256 100.73 31.90 83.75
N VAL A 257 100.88 32.19 82.46
CA VAL A 257 102.16 32.64 81.87
C VAL A 257 102.57 34.00 82.42
N TRP A 258 101.62 34.95 82.53
CA TRP A 258 101.90 36.26 83.12
C TRP A 258 102.38 36.18 84.58
N PHE A 259 101.79 35.27 85.37
CA PHE A 259 102.18 35.07 86.76
C PHE A 259 103.60 34.53 86.89
N LEU A 260 103.98 33.57 86.04
CA LEU A 260 105.33 33.02 85.95
C LEU A 260 106.37 34.08 85.54
N LEU A 261 106.02 34.95 84.60
CA LEU A 261 106.88 36.03 84.13
C LEU A 261 107.15 37.05 85.24
N LEU A 262 106.11 37.46 85.97
CA LEU A 262 106.21 38.35 87.14
C LEU A 262 107.09 37.75 88.25
N ALA A 263 106.88 36.47 88.57
CA ALA A 263 107.69 35.77 89.57
C ALA A 263 109.17 35.68 89.18
N GLY A 264 109.46 35.42 87.89
CA GLY A 264 110.81 35.37 87.36
C GLY A 264 111.54 36.71 87.43
N VAL A 265 110.87 37.82 87.07
CA VAL A 265 111.45 39.17 87.15
C VAL A 265 111.74 39.58 88.60
N LEU A 266 110.81 39.31 89.52
CA LEU A 266 111.00 39.61 90.94
C LEU A 266 112.14 38.78 91.55
N GLY A 267 112.25 37.50 91.19
CA GLY A 267 113.35 36.63 91.63
C GLY A 267 114.72 37.08 91.11
N ALA A 268 114.79 37.53 89.85
CA ALA A 268 116.02 38.06 89.27
C ALA A 268 116.47 39.38 89.92
N LEU A 269 115.52 40.28 90.21
CA LEU A 269 115.80 41.53 90.94
C LEU A 269 116.32 41.27 92.36
N TYR A 270 115.78 40.27 93.05
CA TYR A 270 116.23 39.89 94.40
C TYR A 270 117.68 39.37 94.42
N LEU A 271 118.10 38.62 93.39
CA LEU A 271 119.47 38.12 93.29
C LEU A 271 120.48 39.18 92.81
N ALA A 272 120.06 40.15 92.01
CA ALA A 272 120.95 41.18 91.44
C ALA A 272 121.33 42.30 92.43
N PHE A 273 120.55 42.52 93.48
CA PHE A 273 120.82 43.52 94.51
C PHE A 273 120.66 42.90 95.91
N PRO A 274 121.69 42.18 96.41
CA PRO A 274 121.66 41.74 97.80
C PRO A 274 121.78 42.98 98.69
N HIS A 275 120.81 43.19 99.58
CA HIS A 275 121.00 44.11 100.70
C HIS A 275 121.97 43.48 101.70
N HIS A 276 123.26 43.53 101.36
CA HIS A 276 124.48 43.61 102.17
C HIS A 276 125.71 43.31 101.30
#